data_AF-T0CFM8-F1
#
_entry.id   AF-T0CFM8-F1
#
_cell.length_a   1.000
_cell.length_b   1.000
_cell.length_c   1.000
_cell.angle_alpha   90.00
_cell.angle_beta   90.00
_cell.angle_gamma   90.00
#
_symmetry.space_group_name_H-M   'P 1'
#
loop_
_entity.id
_entity.type
_entity.pdbx_description
1 polymer ?
#
loop_
_entity_poly.entity_id
_entity_poly.type
_entity_poly.pdbx_seq_one_letter_code
_entity_poly.pdbx_strand_id
1 'polypeptide(L)'
;MSVQEFEIIMKNRPHVVLLGAGASVAAIPNGDKNQRKTSVMAGFIEKLGMADIIQKANLKTKSNNLEDIYSELNSRKEYEDITLELERRIYDYFYSFEIPDEPTVYDFLILSLTRKDLIATFNWDPLLLQAYERVSKFTTNLPDLSFLHGNTYVGVCNEHKVGGLIHGRCSVCGKPFKPTKLLYPVKEKDYNNDPFIKDNWNRIRHYLKHAYMFTIFGYSAPKTDVSAIELLKEAWGTVEDRNLEEVEIIDIRPEKELRQTWDEFIHSHHYSIHPDFFSSTLGKMPRRSCEATFDRLMNAMWLDGNKGFKPDMNFNEIEVYIRRLLEDEKTNKKVLINPYLAK
;
A
#
# COMPACT_ATOMS: atom_id res chain seq x y z
N MET A 1 14.97 20.34 -24.16
CA MET A 1 14.11 19.14 -24.12
C MET A 1 13.01 19.33 -25.14
N SER A 2 12.89 18.43 -26.10
CA SER A 2 11.79 18.43 -27.06
C SER A 2 10.47 18.01 -26.41
N VAL A 3 9.33 18.31 -27.05
CA VAL A 3 8.01 17.87 -26.59
C VAL A 3 7.95 16.35 -26.44
N GLN A 4 8.50 15.62 -27.41
CA GLN A 4 8.56 14.16 -27.38
C GLN A 4 9.41 13.63 -26.21
N GLU A 5 10.56 14.25 -25.95
CA GLU A 5 11.41 13.88 -24.80
C GLU A 5 10.69 14.14 -23.47
N PHE A 6 9.97 15.26 -23.36
CA PHE A 6 9.21 15.59 -22.16
C PHE A 6 8.08 14.58 -21.91
N GLU A 7 7.31 14.24 -22.94
CA GLU A 7 6.26 13.22 -22.87
C GLU A 7 6.82 11.87 -22.41
N ILE A 8 7.94 11.43 -23.00
CA ILE A 8 8.62 10.19 -22.62
C ILE A 8 8.99 10.23 -21.14
N ILE A 9 9.60 11.31 -20.66
CA ILE A 9 10.01 11.44 -19.27
C ILE A 9 8.80 11.35 -18.34
N MET A 10 7.74 12.11 -18.62
CA MET A 10 6.57 12.17 -17.75
C MET A 10 5.81 10.84 -17.70
N LYS A 11 5.60 10.18 -18.85
CA LYS A 11 4.87 8.90 -18.90
C LYS A 11 5.66 7.75 -18.22
N ASN A 12 7.00 7.82 -18.22
CA ASN A 12 7.84 6.81 -17.57
C ASN A 12 8.05 7.05 -16.06
N ARG A 13 7.52 8.14 -15.49
CA ARG A 13 7.57 8.36 -14.03
C ARG A 13 6.69 7.35 -13.28
N PRO A 14 7.04 7.04 -12.01
CA PRO A 14 6.27 6.13 -11.18
C PRO A 14 4.86 6.62 -10.88
N HIS A 15 3.93 5.68 -10.78
CA HIS A 15 2.74 5.80 -9.97
C HIS A 15 3.03 5.20 -8.59
N VAL A 16 2.86 5.97 -7.53
CA VAL A 16 2.97 5.48 -6.14
C VAL A 16 1.59 5.31 -5.55
N VAL A 17 1.32 4.16 -4.92
CA VAL A 17 0.08 3.88 -4.20
C VAL A 17 0.39 3.66 -2.72
N LEU A 18 -0.28 4.39 -1.83
CA LEU A 18 -0.20 4.24 -0.38
C LEU A 18 -1.47 3.60 0.16
N LEU A 19 -1.31 2.44 0.79
CA LEU A 19 -2.41 1.64 1.34
C LEU A 19 -2.51 1.79 2.86
N GLY A 20 -3.73 2.02 3.33
CA GLY A 20 -4.11 1.89 4.73
C GLY A 20 -5.11 0.76 4.96
N ALA A 21 -5.58 0.64 6.21
CA ALA A 21 -6.45 -0.45 6.63
C ALA A 21 -7.78 -0.51 5.85
N GLY A 22 -8.27 0.62 5.33
CA GLY A 22 -9.45 0.67 4.48
C GLY A 22 -9.27 -0.08 3.17
N ALA A 23 -8.05 -0.18 2.63
CA ALA A 23 -7.77 -0.98 1.46
C ALA A 23 -7.88 -2.50 1.76
N SER A 24 -7.49 -2.94 2.95
CA SER A 24 -7.69 -4.33 3.38
C SER A 24 -9.18 -4.65 3.54
N VAL A 25 -9.98 -3.69 4.06
CA VAL A 25 -11.45 -3.82 4.10
C VAL A 25 -12.01 -3.98 2.69
N ALA A 26 -11.53 -3.19 1.73
CA ALA A 26 -11.97 -3.26 0.34
C ALA A 26 -11.52 -4.56 -0.38
N ALA A 27 -10.41 -5.17 0.05
CA ALA A 27 -9.94 -6.44 -0.50
C ALA A 27 -10.78 -7.64 -0.06
N ILE A 28 -11.33 -7.58 1.16
CA ILE A 28 -12.17 -8.64 1.75
C ILE A 28 -13.48 -8.08 2.31
N PRO A 29 -14.34 -7.47 1.47
CA PRO A 29 -15.53 -6.74 1.94
C PRO A 29 -16.52 -7.64 2.68
N ASN A 30 -16.58 -8.92 2.30
CA ASN A 30 -17.43 -9.94 2.92
C ASN A 30 -16.69 -10.80 3.96
N GLY A 31 -15.44 -10.44 4.28
CA GLY A 31 -14.50 -11.28 5.01
C GLY A 31 -13.54 -12.00 4.07
N ASP A 32 -12.50 -12.55 4.68
CA ASP A 32 -11.47 -13.36 4.02
C ASP A 32 -12.05 -14.75 3.64
N LYS A 33 -11.23 -15.65 3.10
CA LYS A 33 -11.65 -17.01 2.72
C LYS A 33 -12.32 -17.78 3.87
N ASN A 34 -11.93 -17.47 5.11
CA ASN A 34 -12.44 -18.07 6.34
C ASN A 34 -13.50 -17.19 7.03
N GLN A 35 -14.09 -16.23 6.30
CA GLN A 35 -15.10 -15.27 6.77
C GLN A 35 -14.61 -14.33 7.90
N ARG A 36 -13.29 -14.23 8.12
CA ARG A 36 -12.71 -13.27 9.06
C ARG A 36 -12.80 -11.89 8.47
N LYS A 37 -13.38 -10.96 9.21
CA LYS A 37 -13.40 -9.54 8.82
C LYS A 37 -12.20 -8.83 9.42
N THR A 38 -11.54 -8.01 8.62
CA THR A 38 -10.51 -7.13 9.16
C THR A 38 -11.14 -6.14 10.14
N SER A 39 -10.45 -5.90 11.25
CA SER A 39 -10.89 -4.99 12.30
C SER A 39 -10.10 -3.70 12.20
N VAL A 40 -10.79 -2.57 12.14
CA VAL A 40 -10.21 -1.28 12.52
C VAL A 40 -9.68 -1.36 13.96
N MET A 41 -8.59 -0.65 14.27
CA MET A 41 -7.84 -0.72 15.54
C MET A 41 -8.66 -0.49 16.82
N ALA A 42 -9.89 0.04 16.72
CA ALA A 42 -10.78 0.23 17.85
C ALA A 42 -11.34 -1.10 18.37
N GLY A 43 -11.23 -1.33 19.69
CA GLY A 43 -11.69 -2.57 20.32
C GLY A 43 -10.82 -3.80 20.02
N PHE A 44 -9.58 -3.57 19.59
CA PHE A 44 -8.68 -4.63 19.13
C PHE A 44 -8.15 -5.48 20.29
N ILE A 45 -7.94 -4.89 21.46
CA ILE A 45 -7.50 -5.60 22.67
C ILE A 45 -8.50 -6.66 23.11
N GLU A 46 -9.79 -6.35 23.04
CA GLU A 46 -10.89 -7.25 23.36
C GLU A 46 -10.94 -8.41 22.37
N LYS A 47 -10.75 -8.14 21.07
CA LYS A 47 -10.70 -9.17 20.01
C LYS A 47 -9.54 -10.15 20.18
N LEU A 48 -8.40 -9.68 20.70
CA LEU A 48 -7.24 -10.53 20.99
C LEU A 48 -7.41 -11.35 22.28
N GLY A 49 -8.51 -11.17 23.01
CA GLY A 49 -8.72 -11.80 24.33
C GLY A 49 -7.66 -11.37 25.35
N MET A 50 -7.13 -10.14 25.20
CA MET A 50 -6.05 -9.61 26.04
C MET A 50 -6.55 -8.69 27.16
N ALA A 51 -7.85 -8.39 27.19
CA ALA A 51 -8.44 -7.48 28.19
C ALA A 51 -8.07 -7.88 29.64
N ASP A 52 -8.25 -9.16 30.00
CA ASP A 52 -7.96 -9.64 31.35
C ASP A 52 -6.47 -9.65 31.69
N ILE A 53 -5.60 -9.85 30.69
CA ILE A 53 -4.14 -9.86 30.86
C ILE A 53 -3.63 -8.43 31.05
N ILE A 54 -4.14 -7.49 30.25
CA ILE A 54 -3.78 -6.07 30.31
C ILE A 54 -4.36 -5.41 31.57
N GLN A 55 -5.56 -5.78 32.03
CA GLN A 55 -6.10 -5.28 33.30
C GLN A 55 -5.25 -5.65 34.52
N LYS A 56 -4.50 -6.77 34.47
CA LYS A 56 -3.55 -7.13 35.53
C LYS A 56 -2.30 -6.25 35.52
N ALA A 57 -2.00 -5.59 34.39
CA ALA A 57 -0.97 -4.57 34.33
C ALA A 57 -1.54 -3.26 34.90
N ASN A 58 -0.84 -2.68 35.87
CA ASN A 58 -1.21 -1.40 36.47
C ASN A 58 -0.74 -0.26 35.55
N LEU A 59 -1.39 -0.15 34.38
CA LEU A 59 -1.12 0.84 33.36
C LEU A 59 -1.68 2.20 33.77
N LYS A 60 -0.92 3.26 33.50
CA LYS A 60 -1.29 4.65 33.73
C LYS A 60 -2.10 5.20 32.55
N THR A 61 -1.88 4.69 31.35
CA THR A 61 -2.65 5.08 30.17
C THR A 61 -4.11 4.70 30.33
N LYS A 62 -4.99 5.65 30.01
CA LYS A 62 -6.44 5.44 29.92
C LYS A 62 -6.90 5.32 28.47
N SER A 63 -5.96 5.26 27.53
CA SER A 63 -6.21 5.15 26.10
C SER A 63 -6.63 3.72 25.76
N ASN A 64 -7.62 3.59 24.87
CA ASN A 64 -7.98 2.32 24.26
C ASN A 64 -7.18 2.07 22.97
N ASN A 65 -6.22 2.94 22.63
CA ASN A 65 -5.35 2.78 21.47
C ASN A 65 -4.26 1.73 21.76
N LEU A 66 -4.14 0.75 20.87
CA LEU A 66 -3.14 -0.32 20.95
C LEU A 66 -1.71 0.22 21.09
N GLU A 67 -1.34 1.25 20.33
CA GLU A 67 0.02 1.79 20.31
C GLU A 67 0.39 2.48 21.62
N ASP A 68 -0.57 3.16 22.26
CA ASP A 68 -0.37 3.80 23.56
C ASP A 68 -0.17 2.74 24.66
N ILE A 69 -1.00 1.69 24.64
CA ILE A 69 -0.93 0.56 25.57
C ILE A 69 0.40 -0.17 25.39
N TYR A 70 0.78 -0.48 24.15
CA TYR A 70 2.04 -1.14 23.84
C TYR A 70 3.24 -0.30 24.26
N SER A 71 3.21 1.01 24.03
CA SER A 71 4.30 1.91 24.42
C SER A 71 4.54 1.92 25.93
N GLU A 72 3.47 1.89 26.73
CA GLU A 72 3.61 1.80 28.19
C GLU A 72 4.13 0.42 28.63
N LEU A 73 3.59 -0.67 28.07
CA LEU A 73 4.02 -2.03 28.38
C LEU A 73 5.50 -2.22 28.07
N ASN A 74 5.93 -1.85 26.86
CA ASN A 74 7.32 -1.98 26.41
C ASN A 74 8.30 -1.12 27.22
N SER A 75 7.84 -0.01 27.81
CA SER A 75 8.72 0.85 28.63
C SER A 75 9.03 0.29 30.03
N ARG A 76 8.35 -0.77 30.45
CA ARG A 76 8.39 -1.32 31.81
C ARG A 76 8.80 -2.79 31.77
N LYS A 77 10.03 -3.08 32.21
CA LYS A 77 10.59 -4.45 32.20
C LYS A 77 9.73 -5.47 32.94
N GLU A 78 8.99 -5.04 33.98
CA GLU A 78 8.09 -5.93 34.70
C GLU A 78 6.90 -6.45 33.86
N TYR A 79 6.66 -5.88 32.67
CA TYR A 79 5.60 -6.29 31.75
C TYR A 79 6.15 -6.93 30.46
N GLU A 80 7.41 -7.36 30.44
CA GLU A 80 8.04 -7.99 29.27
C GLU A 80 7.25 -9.20 28.77
N ASP A 81 6.85 -10.12 29.66
CA ASP A 81 6.04 -11.29 29.31
C ASP A 81 4.68 -10.92 28.69
N ILE A 82 4.04 -9.87 29.22
CA ILE A 82 2.75 -9.37 28.71
C ILE A 82 2.94 -8.75 27.32
N THR A 83 4.07 -8.05 27.12
CA THR A 83 4.43 -7.42 25.85
C THR A 83 4.67 -8.48 24.77
N LEU A 84 5.45 -9.52 25.08
CA LEU A 84 5.72 -10.63 24.17
C LEU A 84 4.45 -11.41 23.80
N GLU A 85 3.58 -11.68 24.77
CA GLU A 85 2.30 -12.35 24.49
C GLU A 85 1.36 -11.47 23.64
N LEU A 86 1.33 -10.16 23.88
CA LEU A 86 0.58 -9.21 23.04
C LEU A 86 1.11 -9.23 21.59
N GLU A 87 2.41 -9.08 21.40
CA GLU A 87 3.04 -9.13 20.07
C GLU A 87 2.73 -10.44 19.33
N ARG A 88 2.84 -11.57 20.02
CA ARG A 88 2.55 -12.89 19.46
C ARG A 88 1.08 -12.99 19.01
N ARG A 89 0.12 -12.58 19.84
CA ARG A 89 -1.31 -12.65 19.48
C ARG A 89 -1.67 -11.73 18.32
N ILE A 90 -1.07 -10.55 18.26
CA ILE A 90 -1.25 -9.63 17.13
C ILE A 90 -0.74 -10.27 15.85
N TYR A 91 0.48 -10.82 15.91
CA TYR A 91 1.08 -11.50 14.77
C TYR A 91 0.22 -12.67 14.30
N ASP A 92 -0.17 -13.57 15.20
CA ASP A 92 -0.99 -14.74 14.89
C ASP A 92 -2.36 -14.35 14.33
N TYR A 93 -2.98 -13.29 14.87
CA TYR A 93 -4.26 -12.77 14.38
C TYR A 93 -4.15 -12.32 12.92
N PHE A 94 -3.17 -11.45 12.60
CA PHE A 94 -3.01 -10.93 11.24
C PHE A 94 -2.50 -11.98 10.27
N TYR A 95 -1.57 -12.85 10.69
CA TYR A 95 -1.05 -13.93 9.86
C TYR A 95 -2.14 -14.93 9.43
N SER A 96 -3.21 -15.06 10.23
CA SER A 96 -4.30 -16.00 9.95
C SER A 96 -5.24 -15.61 8.80
N PHE A 97 -5.12 -14.39 8.26
CA PHE A 97 -5.97 -13.95 7.15
C PHE A 97 -5.56 -14.61 5.83
N GLU A 98 -6.54 -15.03 5.04
CA GLU A 98 -6.34 -15.65 3.72
C GLU A 98 -7.26 -15.02 2.67
N ILE A 99 -6.70 -14.55 1.55
CA ILE A 99 -7.50 -14.01 0.45
C ILE A 99 -8.51 -15.06 -0.09
N PRO A 100 -9.73 -14.65 -0.49
CA PRO A 100 -10.68 -15.52 -1.18
C PRO A 100 -10.09 -16.10 -2.48
N ASP A 101 -10.66 -17.22 -2.96
CA ASP A 101 -10.22 -17.86 -4.21
C ASP A 101 -10.55 -17.01 -5.44
N GLU A 102 -11.55 -16.12 -5.36
CA GLU A 102 -11.90 -15.16 -6.40
C GLU A 102 -10.98 -13.93 -6.40
N PRO A 103 -10.90 -13.18 -7.52
CA PRO A 103 -10.14 -11.93 -7.58
C PRO A 103 -10.61 -10.91 -6.53
N THR A 104 -9.65 -10.32 -5.83
CA THR A 104 -9.84 -9.23 -4.87
C THR A 104 -9.34 -7.92 -5.47
N VAL A 105 -9.69 -6.79 -4.84
CA VAL A 105 -9.17 -5.47 -5.25
C VAL A 105 -7.64 -5.41 -5.27
N TYR A 106 -6.95 -6.21 -4.47
CA TYR A 106 -5.49 -6.26 -4.47
C TYR A 106 -4.93 -6.95 -5.73
N ASP A 107 -5.59 -7.98 -6.26
CA ASP A 107 -5.18 -8.57 -7.54
C ASP A 107 -5.29 -7.55 -8.67
N PHE A 108 -6.42 -6.83 -8.73
CA PHE A 108 -6.61 -5.76 -9.72
C PHE A 108 -5.62 -4.61 -9.52
N LEU A 109 -5.38 -4.17 -8.28
CA LEU A 109 -4.42 -3.12 -7.97
C LEU A 109 -3.01 -3.49 -8.46
N ILE A 110 -2.52 -4.68 -8.12
CA ILE A 110 -1.19 -5.11 -8.50
C ILE A 110 -1.08 -5.24 -10.04
N LEU A 111 -2.11 -5.80 -10.69
CA LEU A 111 -2.15 -5.94 -12.15
C LEU A 111 -2.36 -4.62 -12.89
N SER A 112 -2.89 -3.59 -12.22
CA SER A 112 -3.03 -2.22 -12.77
C SER A 112 -1.71 -1.45 -12.84
N LEU A 113 -0.63 -1.98 -12.25
CA LEU A 113 0.66 -1.31 -12.16
C LEU A 113 1.76 -2.14 -12.84
N THR A 114 2.93 -1.53 -12.99
CA THR A 114 4.10 -2.10 -13.67
C THR A 114 5.36 -1.98 -12.81
N ARG A 115 6.48 -2.56 -13.23
CA ARG A 115 7.77 -2.51 -12.50
C ARG A 115 8.34 -1.11 -12.25
N LYS A 116 7.81 -0.07 -12.92
CA LYS A 116 8.21 1.31 -12.67
C LYS A 116 7.48 1.93 -11.48
N ASP A 117 6.46 1.26 -10.95
CA ASP A 117 5.51 1.77 -9.97
C ASP A 117 5.76 1.14 -8.59
N LEU A 118 5.16 1.72 -7.54
CA LEU A 118 5.33 1.28 -6.16
C LEU A 118 3.99 1.18 -5.44
N ILE A 119 3.77 0.09 -4.70
CA ILE A 119 2.73 0.00 -3.67
C ILE A 119 3.41 0.01 -2.30
N ALA A 120 3.16 1.04 -1.51
CA ALA A 120 3.55 1.11 -0.12
C ALA A 120 2.33 0.86 0.79
N THR A 121 2.53 0.19 1.91
CA THR A 121 1.45 -0.13 2.83
C THR A 121 1.86 -0.02 4.30
N PHE A 122 0.92 0.41 5.13
CA PHE A 122 1.01 0.34 6.58
C PHE A 122 0.36 -0.94 7.17
N ASN A 123 -0.22 -1.79 6.32
CA ASN A 123 -1.02 -2.92 6.75
C ASN A 123 -0.13 -4.12 7.14
N TRP A 124 -0.42 -4.68 8.31
CA TRP A 124 0.26 -5.88 8.81
C TRP A 124 -0.28 -7.19 8.24
N ASP A 125 -1.50 -7.16 7.69
CA ASP A 125 -2.15 -8.34 7.13
C ASP A 125 -1.44 -8.86 5.87
N PRO A 126 -1.52 -10.17 5.59
CA PRO A 126 -0.80 -10.81 4.49
C PRO A 126 -1.46 -10.61 3.12
N LEU A 127 -2.63 -9.96 3.05
CA LEU A 127 -3.53 -10.05 1.89
C LEU A 127 -2.88 -9.52 0.60
N LEU A 128 -2.14 -8.41 0.68
CA LEU A 128 -1.45 -7.83 -0.48
C LEU A 128 -0.38 -8.79 -1.03
N LEU A 129 0.39 -9.43 -0.15
CA LEU A 129 1.46 -10.35 -0.55
C LEU A 129 0.89 -11.65 -1.13
N GLN A 130 -0.19 -12.18 -0.55
CA GLN A 130 -0.89 -13.34 -1.09
C GLN A 130 -1.43 -13.04 -2.49
N ALA A 131 -2.03 -11.86 -2.70
CA ALA A 131 -2.48 -11.43 -4.02
C ALA A 131 -1.30 -11.29 -4.99
N TYR A 132 -0.17 -10.73 -4.53
CA TYR A 132 1.06 -10.61 -5.34
C TYR A 132 1.59 -11.97 -5.79
N GLU A 133 1.70 -12.94 -4.90
CA GLU A 133 2.09 -14.31 -5.25
C GLU A 133 1.15 -14.91 -6.30
N ARG A 134 -0.16 -14.72 -6.14
CA ARG A 134 -1.16 -15.23 -7.06
C ARG A 134 -1.03 -14.61 -8.46
N VAL A 135 -0.92 -13.28 -8.56
CA VAL A 135 -0.86 -12.59 -9.85
C VAL A 135 0.53 -12.66 -10.51
N SER A 136 1.58 -13.00 -9.76
CA SER A 136 2.93 -13.24 -10.33
C SER A 136 2.95 -14.36 -11.38
N LYS A 137 1.94 -15.24 -11.38
CA LYS A 137 1.72 -16.28 -12.40
C LYS A 137 1.29 -15.70 -13.76
N PHE A 138 0.75 -14.48 -13.79
CA PHE A 138 0.26 -13.81 -14.99
C PHE A 138 1.37 -13.02 -15.68
N THR A 139 2.23 -12.37 -14.90
CA THR A 139 3.30 -11.50 -15.42
C THR A 139 4.39 -11.27 -14.38
N THR A 140 5.61 -11.01 -14.87
CA THR A 140 6.75 -10.56 -14.06
C THR A 140 6.91 -9.03 -14.06
N ASN A 141 6.14 -8.31 -14.88
CA ASN A 141 6.15 -6.84 -14.91
C ASN A 141 5.16 -6.26 -13.88
N LEU A 142 5.51 -6.39 -12.60
CA LEU A 142 4.71 -6.01 -11.44
C LEU A 142 5.37 -4.89 -10.63
N PRO A 143 4.62 -4.07 -9.88
CA PRO A 143 5.17 -2.99 -9.07
C PRO A 143 6.06 -3.50 -7.94
N ASP A 144 6.98 -2.65 -7.50
CA ASP A 144 7.68 -2.86 -6.23
C ASP A 144 6.71 -2.74 -5.06
N LEU A 145 7.04 -3.39 -3.93
CA LEU A 145 6.28 -3.29 -2.68
C LEU A 145 7.12 -2.65 -1.56
N SER A 146 6.47 -1.93 -0.65
CA SER A 146 7.11 -1.40 0.58
C SER A 146 6.20 -1.53 1.81
N PHE A 147 6.72 -2.15 2.88
CA PHE A 147 6.01 -2.41 4.14
C PHE A 147 6.52 -1.49 5.23
N LEU A 148 5.83 -0.36 5.42
CA LEU A 148 6.29 0.75 6.24
C LEU A 148 6.26 0.46 7.74
N HIS A 149 5.38 -0.46 8.18
CA HIS A 149 5.24 -0.93 9.56
C HIS A 149 5.51 -2.44 9.71
N GLY A 150 6.22 -3.05 8.76
CA GLY A 150 6.38 -4.51 8.70
C GLY A 150 5.11 -5.20 8.21
N ASN A 151 5.17 -6.53 8.09
CA ASN A 151 4.06 -7.33 7.59
C ASN A 151 4.18 -8.77 8.05
N THR A 152 3.07 -9.39 8.43
CA THR A 152 3.08 -10.78 8.94
C THR A 152 3.57 -11.80 7.93
N TYR A 153 3.42 -11.53 6.63
CA TYR A 153 3.82 -12.43 5.56
C TYR A 153 5.22 -12.16 5.01
N VAL A 154 5.87 -11.09 5.48
CA VAL A 154 7.26 -10.77 5.13
C VAL A 154 8.20 -11.35 6.18
N GLY A 155 9.26 -11.99 5.69
CA GLY A 155 10.38 -12.44 6.50
C GLY A 155 11.69 -11.79 6.07
N VAL A 156 12.61 -11.63 7.03
CA VAL A 156 13.89 -10.94 6.84
C VAL A 156 15.08 -11.77 7.30
N CYS A 157 16.20 -11.58 6.61
CA CYS A 157 17.51 -12.10 7.00
C CYS A 157 18.41 -10.90 7.34
N ASN A 158 18.54 -10.60 8.64
CA ASN A 158 19.32 -9.45 9.10
C ASN A 158 20.82 -9.57 8.78
N GLU A 159 21.35 -10.79 8.66
CA GLU A 159 22.74 -11.05 8.30
C GLU A 159 23.07 -10.54 6.88
N HIS A 160 22.16 -10.77 5.92
CA HIS A 160 22.39 -10.44 4.50
C HIS A 160 21.51 -9.28 3.99
N LYS A 161 20.69 -8.69 4.87
CA LYS A 161 19.78 -7.58 4.57
C LYS A 161 18.85 -7.87 3.37
N VAL A 162 18.34 -9.09 3.32
CA VAL A 162 17.37 -9.52 2.28
C VAL A 162 16.03 -9.85 2.93
N GLY A 163 14.96 -9.46 2.26
CA GLY A 163 13.58 -9.79 2.63
C GLY A 163 12.93 -10.71 1.59
N GLY A 164 11.90 -11.43 2.00
CA GLY A 164 11.11 -12.29 1.14
C GLY A 164 9.85 -12.77 1.83
N LEU A 165 9.19 -13.78 1.25
CA LEU A 165 8.06 -14.45 1.89
C LEU A 165 8.51 -15.13 3.18
N ILE A 166 7.72 -15.04 4.24
CA ILE A 166 8.10 -15.56 5.58
C ILE A 166 8.39 -17.07 5.58
N HIS A 167 7.71 -17.84 4.73
CA HIS A 167 7.95 -19.28 4.57
C HIS A 167 9.16 -19.62 3.66
N GLY A 168 9.83 -18.59 3.14
CA GLY A 168 11.01 -18.72 2.29
C GLY A 168 12.33 -18.85 3.05
N ARG A 169 13.42 -18.81 2.28
CA ARG A 169 14.79 -18.86 2.80
C ARG A 169 15.64 -17.76 2.18
N CYS A 170 16.62 -17.29 2.94
CA CYS A 170 17.61 -16.35 2.43
C CYS A 170 18.35 -16.95 1.23
N SER A 171 18.39 -16.22 0.11
CA SER A 171 19.10 -16.63 -1.10
C SER A 171 20.62 -16.72 -0.94
N VAL A 172 21.17 -16.11 0.12
CA VAL A 172 22.62 -16.07 0.38
C VAL A 172 23.05 -17.15 1.37
N CYS A 173 22.44 -17.22 2.56
CA CYS A 173 22.83 -18.22 3.58
C CYS A 173 21.91 -19.44 3.68
N GLY A 174 20.80 -19.48 2.95
CA GLY A 174 19.86 -20.60 2.98
C GLY A 174 19.08 -20.77 4.29
N LYS A 175 19.30 -19.92 5.30
CA LYS A 175 18.55 -19.95 6.56
C LYS A 175 17.10 -19.48 6.34
N PRO A 176 16.12 -20.04 7.10
CA PRO A 176 14.75 -19.53 7.10
C PRO A 176 14.71 -18.05 7.44
N PHE A 177 13.76 -17.34 6.83
CA PHE A 177 13.52 -15.96 7.19
C PHE A 177 12.93 -15.84 8.59
N LYS A 178 13.21 -14.70 9.25
CA LYS A 178 12.63 -14.37 10.55
C LYS A 178 11.48 -13.38 10.39
N PRO A 179 10.43 -13.44 11.22
CA PRO A 179 9.35 -12.47 11.20
C PRO A 179 9.85 -11.02 11.35
N THR A 180 9.20 -10.08 10.67
CA THR A 180 9.39 -8.64 10.94
C THR A 180 8.70 -8.24 12.24
N LYS A 181 9.22 -7.22 12.92
CA LYS A 181 8.48 -6.56 14.00
C LYS A 181 7.32 -5.75 13.42
N LEU A 182 6.18 -5.77 14.11
CA LEU A 182 4.96 -5.05 13.68
C LEU A 182 4.73 -3.77 14.51
N LEU A 183 5.04 -3.83 15.80
CA LEU A 183 4.85 -2.74 16.74
C LEU A 183 6.20 -2.08 17.09
N TYR A 184 6.15 -0.76 17.18
CA TYR A 184 7.25 0.07 17.66
C TYR A 184 6.67 1.07 18.69
N PRO A 185 7.35 1.34 19.82
CA PRO A 185 6.85 2.30 20.80
C PRO A 185 6.72 3.69 20.17
N VAL A 186 5.64 4.42 20.45
CA VAL A 186 5.32 5.72 19.82
C VAL A 186 6.45 6.74 19.98
N LYS A 187 7.10 6.77 21.16
CA LYS A 187 8.25 7.66 21.45
C LYS A 187 9.56 7.22 20.80
N GLU A 188 9.61 5.98 20.31
CA GLU A 188 10.79 5.34 19.72
C GLU A 188 10.48 4.82 18.30
N LYS A 189 9.50 5.41 17.58
CA LYS A 189 9.25 5.18 16.14
C LYS A 189 10.40 5.74 15.28
N ASP A 190 11.63 5.39 15.64
CA ASP A 190 12.80 5.62 14.82
C ASP A 190 12.87 4.49 13.79
N TYR A 191 12.20 4.73 12.66
CA TYR A 191 12.20 3.86 11.49
C TYR A 191 13.61 3.56 10.96
N ASN A 192 14.67 4.24 11.46
CA ASN A 192 16.06 3.99 11.08
C ASN A 192 16.73 2.86 11.86
N ASN A 193 16.15 2.41 12.98
CA ASN A 193 16.77 1.39 13.83
C ASN A 193 16.58 -0.03 13.31
N ASP A 194 15.53 -0.27 12.53
CA ASP A 194 15.31 -1.54 11.83
C ASP A 194 15.77 -1.40 10.37
N PRO A 195 16.84 -2.12 9.94
CA PRO A 195 17.35 -2.01 8.57
C PRO A 195 16.31 -2.30 7.49
N PHE A 196 15.39 -3.24 7.74
CA PHE A 196 14.34 -3.57 6.78
C PHE A 196 13.35 -2.42 6.67
N ILE A 197 12.82 -1.92 7.78
CA ILE A 197 11.90 -0.78 7.78
C ILE A 197 12.56 0.45 7.12
N LYS A 198 13.81 0.72 7.48
CA LYS A 198 14.60 1.82 6.89
C LYS A 198 14.68 1.73 5.37
N ASP A 199 14.94 0.55 4.82
CA ASP A 199 15.04 0.35 3.37
C ASP A 199 13.69 0.50 2.66
N ASN A 200 12.59 0.08 3.29
CA ASN A 200 11.24 0.33 2.78
C ASN A 200 10.92 1.84 2.76
N TRP A 201 11.30 2.57 3.82
CA TRP A 201 11.17 4.02 3.86
C TRP A 201 12.08 4.72 2.82
N ASN A 202 13.31 4.25 2.64
CA ASN A 202 14.19 4.77 1.57
C ASN A 202 13.57 4.58 0.18
N ARG A 203 12.94 3.42 -0.06
CA ARG A 203 12.30 3.11 -1.33
C ARG A 203 11.12 4.05 -1.60
N ILE A 204 10.16 4.16 -0.68
CA ILE A 204 9.03 5.07 -0.88
C ILE A 204 9.49 6.52 -1.05
N ARG A 205 10.51 6.97 -0.30
CA ARG A 205 11.07 8.32 -0.46
C ARG A 205 11.62 8.54 -1.87
N HIS A 206 12.34 7.57 -2.40
CA HIS A 206 12.86 7.62 -3.77
C HIS A 206 11.74 7.68 -4.80
N TYR A 207 10.74 6.81 -4.68
CA TYR A 207 9.64 6.74 -5.65
C TYR A 207 8.74 7.98 -5.59
N LEU A 208 8.34 8.43 -4.39
CA LEU A 208 7.51 9.64 -4.22
C LEU A 208 8.19 10.88 -4.79
N LYS A 209 9.50 11.03 -4.59
CA LYS A 209 10.26 12.15 -5.16
C LYS A 209 10.07 12.25 -6.68
N HIS A 210 10.01 11.13 -7.38
CA HIS A 210 9.90 11.07 -8.83
C HIS A 210 8.48 10.76 -9.34
N ALA A 211 7.50 10.59 -8.45
CA ALA A 211 6.16 10.13 -8.81
C ALA A 211 5.42 11.15 -9.66
N TYR A 212 4.73 10.67 -10.70
CA TYR A 212 3.81 11.50 -11.50
C TYR A 212 2.39 11.43 -10.96
N MET A 213 2.02 10.28 -10.40
CA MET A 213 0.76 10.08 -9.71
C MET A 213 1.01 9.56 -8.30
N PHE A 214 0.23 10.05 -7.34
CA PHE A 214 0.21 9.54 -5.98
C PHE A 214 -1.21 9.17 -5.59
N THR A 215 -1.50 7.87 -5.46
CA THR A 215 -2.80 7.37 -4.99
C THR A 215 -2.76 7.04 -3.51
N ILE A 216 -3.72 7.52 -2.74
CA ILE A 216 -3.93 7.15 -1.34
C ILE A 216 -5.21 6.33 -1.25
N PHE A 217 -5.12 5.07 -0.84
CA PHE A 217 -6.26 4.15 -0.79
C PHE A 217 -6.52 3.69 0.65
N GLY A 218 -7.65 4.15 1.20
CA GLY A 218 -8.17 3.67 2.48
C GLY A 218 -7.27 3.97 3.68
N TYR A 219 -6.44 5.01 3.59
CA TYR A 219 -5.58 5.45 4.70
C TYR A 219 -6.14 6.72 5.34
N SER A 220 -6.36 6.65 6.65
CA SER A 220 -7.02 7.73 7.40
C SER A 220 -6.08 8.80 7.93
N ALA A 221 -4.75 8.62 7.80
CA ALA A 221 -3.73 9.46 8.44
C ALA A 221 -4.03 9.68 9.94
N PRO A 222 -4.07 8.61 10.75
CA PRO A 222 -4.42 8.73 12.17
C PRO A 222 -3.42 9.62 12.91
N LYS A 223 -3.86 10.25 14.01
CA LYS A 223 -3.02 11.14 14.83
C LYS A 223 -1.75 10.49 15.37
N THR A 224 -1.69 9.17 15.44
CA THR A 224 -0.52 8.41 15.88
C THR A 224 0.55 8.26 14.81
N ASP A 225 0.26 8.63 13.56
CA ASP A 225 1.15 8.49 12.39
C ASP A 225 1.71 9.83 11.91
N VAL A 226 1.76 10.85 12.77
CA VAL A 226 2.32 12.18 12.41
C VAL A 226 3.72 12.05 11.81
N SER A 227 4.59 11.24 12.40
CA SER A 227 5.95 11.03 11.88
C SER A 227 5.97 10.37 10.50
N ALA A 228 5.06 9.43 10.23
CA ALA A 228 4.94 8.79 8.92
C ALA A 228 4.48 9.79 7.86
N ILE A 229 3.49 10.63 8.19
CA ILE A 229 3.00 11.70 7.30
C ILE A 229 4.11 12.74 7.03
N GLU A 230 4.87 13.14 8.03
CA GLU A 230 6.00 14.06 7.86
C GLU A 230 7.06 13.50 6.90
N LEU A 231 7.40 12.22 7.01
CA LEU A 231 8.34 11.56 6.10
C LEU A 231 7.83 11.48 4.66
N LEU A 232 6.52 11.23 4.48
CA LEU A 232 5.89 11.24 3.17
C LEU A 232 5.91 12.65 2.55
N LYS A 233 5.63 13.68 3.35
CA LYS A 233 5.69 15.08 2.92
C LYS A 233 7.09 15.49 2.54
N GLU A 234 8.10 15.15 3.34
CA GLU A 234 9.50 15.44 3.02
C GLU A 234 9.90 14.81 1.68
N ALA A 235 9.45 13.58 1.41
CA ALA A 235 9.68 12.92 0.13
C ALA A 235 8.94 13.55 -1.04
N TRP A 236 7.70 13.97 -0.81
CA TRP A 236 6.87 14.63 -1.80
C TRP A 236 7.40 16.03 -2.13
N GLY A 237 7.96 16.73 -1.16
CA GLY A 237 8.47 18.08 -1.33
C GLY A 237 7.36 19.14 -1.37
N THR A 238 7.71 20.30 -1.90
CA THR A 238 6.85 21.49 -1.95
C THR A 238 5.73 21.31 -2.97
N VAL A 239 4.49 21.58 -2.58
CA VAL A 239 3.33 21.37 -3.48
C VAL A 239 3.36 22.28 -4.70
N GLU A 240 3.98 23.46 -4.62
CA GLU A 240 4.16 24.39 -5.74
C GLU A 240 5.03 23.81 -6.86
N ASP A 241 5.96 22.91 -6.53
CA ASP A 241 6.81 22.20 -7.49
C ASP A 241 6.10 20.98 -8.10
N ARG A 242 4.87 20.68 -7.66
CA ARG A 242 4.05 19.52 -8.06
C ARG A 242 2.89 19.91 -8.97
N ASN A 243 3.05 20.97 -9.75
CA ASN A 243 2.02 21.57 -10.59
C ASN A 243 1.68 20.78 -11.86
N LEU A 244 2.24 19.59 -12.07
CA LEU A 244 1.90 18.72 -13.20
C LEU A 244 1.42 17.33 -12.74
N GLU A 245 1.72 16.97 -11.50
CA GLU A 245 1.38 15.73 -10.84
C GLU A 245 -0.08 15.72 -10.40
N GLU A 246 -0.60 14.51 -10.17
CA GLU A 246 -1.98 14.28 -9.74
C GLU A 246 -2.00 13.45 -8.45
N VAL A 247 -2.80 13.88 -7.46
CA VAL A 247 -3.09 13.10 -6.25
C VAL A 247 -4.47 12.46 -6.37
N GLU A 248 -4.54 11.14 -6.31
CA GLU A 248 -5.79 10.38 -6.35
C GLU A 248 -6.11 9.84 -4.95
N ILE A 249 -7.35 10.01 -4.47
CA ILE A 249 -7.78 9.51 -3.15
C ILE A 249 -8.93 8.53 -3.35
N ILE A 250 -8.74 7.29 -2.91
CA ILE A 250 -9.75 6.25 -2.92
C ILE A 250 -10.23 6.03 -1.49
N ASP A 251 -11.38 6.60 -1.15
CA ASP A 251 -11.94 6.57 0.19
C ASP A 251 -13.45 6.86 0.17
N ILE A 252 -14.19 6.25 1.09
CA ILE A 252 -15.65 6.42 1.21
C ILE A 252 -16.05 7.71 1.95
N ARG A 253 -15.09 8.37 2.61
CA ARG A 253 -15.34 9.61 3.36
C ARG A 253 -15.68 10.77 2.42
N PRO A 254 -16.38 11.81 2.92
CA PRO A 254 -16.70 12.98 2.13
C PRO A 254 -15.46 13.75 1.66
N GLU A 255 -15.52 14.30 0.45
CA GLU A 255 -14.44 15.08 -0.17
C GLU A 255 -13.88 16.18 0.75
N LYS A 256 -14.74 16.92 1.45
CA LYS A 256 -14.32 18.01 2.34
C LYS A 256 -13.34 17.53 3.42
N GLU A 257 -13.58 16.36 4.00
CA GLU A 257 -12.72 15.80 5.05
C GLU A 257 -11.40 15.28 4.48
N LEU A 258 -11.48 14.60 3.32
CA LEU A 258 -10.31 14.08 2.63
C LEU A 258 -9.40 15.21 2.16
N ARG A 259 -9.99 16.28 1.61
CA ARG A 259 -9.26 17.46 1.19
C ARG A 259 -8.52 18.10 2.36
N GLN A 260 -9.17 18.24 3.51
CA GLN A 260 -8.50 18.75 4.72
C GLN A 260 -7.36 17.85 5.20
N THR A 261 -7.52 16.53 5.06
CA THR A 261 -6.52 15.54 5.51
C THR A 261 -5.27 15.56 4.62
N TRP A 262 -5.46 15.75 3.31
CA TRP A 262 -4.42 15.57 2.29
C TRP A 262 -3.99 16.87 1.61
N ASP A 263 -4.44 18.03 2.09
CA ASP A 263 -4.20 19.35 1.46
C ASP A 263 -2.71 19.61 1.22
N GLU A 264 -1.86 19.22 2.16
CA GLU A 264 -0.41 19.42 2.09
C GLU A 264 0.30 18.56 1.03
N PHE A 265 -0.40 17.67 0.33
CA PHE A 265 0.11 16.96 -0.83
C PHE A 265 -0.46 17.49 -2.15
N ILE A 266 -1.55 18.26 -2.11
CA ILE A 266 -2.35 18.61 -3.28
C ILE A 266 -1.94 19.99 -3.80
N HIS A 267 -1.44 20.04 -5.03
CA HIS A 267 -1.23 21.30 -5.73
C HIS A 267 -2.57 21.87 -6.22
N SER A 268 -3.08 22.92 -5.57
CA SER A 268 -4.31 23.63 -5.95
C SER A 268 -5.54 22.72 -6.19
N HIS A 269 -5.79 22.32 -7.43
CA HIS A 269 -6.93 21.53 -7.91
C HIS A 269 -6.51 20.19 -8.54
N HIS A 270 -5.25 19.78 -8.37
CA HIS A 270 -4.65 18.58 -8.96
C HIS A 270 -4.94 17.35 -8.10
N TYR A 271 -6.22 17.05 -7.94
CA TYR A 271 -6.66 15.88 -7.21
C TYR A 271 -7.98 15.33 -7.75
N SER A 272 -8.18 14.05 -7.47
CA SER A 272 -9.41 13.33 -7.74
C SER A 272 -9.78 12.43 -6.56
N ILE A 273 -11.08 12.27 -6.33
CA ILE A 273 -11.61 11.45 -5.23
C ILE A 273 -12.57 10.41 -5.78
N HIS A 274 -12.40 9.18 -5.31
CA HIS A 274 -13.09 8.00 -5.79
C HIS A 274 -13.64 7.19 -4.62
N PRO A 275 -14.92 6.78 -4.64
CA PRO A 275 -15.49 5.97 -3.56
C PRO A 275 -14.98 4.53 -3.55
N ASP A 276 -14.46 4.05 -4.69
CA ASP A 276 -13.98 2.69 -4.86
C ASP A 276 -12.87 2.61 -5.94
N PHE A 277 -12.12 1.50 -5.91
CA PHE A 277 -11.00 1.25 -6.82
C PHE A 277 -11.39 1.23 -8.30
N PHE A 278 -12.53 0.64 -8.66
CA PHE A 278 -12.92 0.47 -10.07
C PHE A 278 -13.33 1.80 -10.70
N SER A 279 -13.73 2.78 -9.89
CA SER A 279 -14.00 4.14 -10.33
C SER A 279 -12.73 5.00 -10.51
N SER A 280 -11.59 4.56 -9.98
CA SER A 280 -10.30 5.28 -9.97
C SER A 280 -9.52 5.13 -11.29
N THR A 281 -8.43 5.88 -11.47
CA THR A 281 -7.54 5.75 -12.64
C THR A 281 -6.92 4.35 -12.71
N LEU A 282 -6.59 3.74 -11.58
CA LEU A 282 -6.05 2.37 -11.52
C LEU A 282 -7.05 1.33 -12.05
N GLY A 283 -8.33 1.48 -11.71
CA GLY A 283 -9.40 0.60 -12.19
C GLY A 283 -9.79 0.88 -13.64
N LYS A 284 -9.88 2.15 -14.03
CA LYS A 284 -10.33 2.57 -15.38
C LYS A 284 -9.26 2.43 -16.45
N MET A 285 -8.00 2.66 -16.09
CA MET A 285 -6.87 2.75 -17.02
C MET A 285 -5.71 1.84 -16.59
N PRO A 286 -5.96 0.54 -16.31
CA PRO A 286 -4.93 -0.32 -15.76
C PRO A 286 -3.71 -0.40 -16.67
N ARG A 287 -2.54 -0.43 -16.04
CA ARG A 287 -1.19 -0.48 -16.64
C ARG A 287 -0.81 0.75 -17.46
N ARG A 288 -1.66 1.79 -17.53
CA ARG A 288 -1.41 3.02 -18.28
C ARG A 288 -1.80 4.27 -17.50
N SER A 289 -1.73 4.24 -16.17
CA SER A 289 -2.19 5.36 -15.35
C SER A 289 -1.45 6.67 -15.65
N CYS A 290 -0.12 6.61 -15.81
CA CYS A 290 0.69 7.79 -16.13
C CYS A 290 0.45 8.26 -17.57
N GLU A 291 0.35 7.32 -18.53
CA GLU A 291 0.04 7.62 -19.92
C GLU A 291 -1.34 8.28 -20.05
N ALA A 292 -2.35 7.73 -19.38
CA ALA A 292 -3.70 8.25 -19.35
C ALA A 292 -3.76 9.63 -18.71
N THR A 293 -3.10 9.84 -17.56
CA THR A 293 -3.05 11.15 -16.91
C THR A 293 -2.38 12.20 -17.79
N PHE A 294 -1.26 11.85 -18.44
CA PHE A 294 -0.60 12.76 -19.37
C PHE A 294 -1.50 13.09 -20.57
N ASP A 295 -2.12 12.07 -21.18
CA ASP A 295 -2.98 12.29 -22.35
C ASP A 295 -4.23 13.13 -22.01
N ARG A 296 -4.81 12.91 -20.83
CA ARG A 296 -5.96 13.67 -20.33
C ARG A 296 -5.61 15.12 -20.01
N LEU A 297 -4.51 15.36 -19.29
CA LEU A 297 -4.19 16.68 -18.74
C LEU A 297 -3.33 17.53 -19.69
N MET A 298 -2.33 16.93 -20.33
CA MET A 298 -1.37 17.66 -21.18
C MET A 298 -1.81 17.67 -22.64
N ASN A 299 -2.29 16.53 -23.15
CA ASN A 299 -2.74 16.42 -24.54
C ASN A 299 -4.24 16.75 -24.71
N ALA A 300 -4.96 17.03 -23.62
CA ALA A 300 -6.40 17.32 -23.61
C ALA A 300 -7.26 16.27 -24.35
N MET A 301 -6.89 14.99 -24.22
CA MET A 301 -7.58 13.88 -24.86
C MET A 301 -8.70 13.31 -23.98
N TRP A 302 -9.81 12.94 -24.62
CA TRP A 302 -10.90 12.22 -23.96
C TRP A 302 -10.55 10.75 -23.80
N LEU A 303 -10.82 10.20 -22.62
CA LEU A 303 -10.58 8.80 -22.30
C LEU A 303 -11.90 8.07 -22.01
N ASP A 304 -11.96 6.79 -22.38
CA ASP A 304 -13.06 5.87 -22.16
C ASP A 304 -12.71 4.87 -21.04
N GLY A 305 -13.08 5.22 -19.81
CA GLY A 305 -12.90 4.37 -18.64
C GLY A 305 -13.74 3.09 -18.66
N ASN A 306 -14.71 2.95 -19.58
CA ASN A 306 -15.46 1.70 -19.69
C ASN A 306 -14.59 0.54 -20.19
N LYS A 307 -13.45 0.84 -20.81
CA LYS A 307 -12.46 -0.15 -21.23
C LYS A 307 -11.59 -0.68 -20.09
N GLY A 308 -11.71 -0.16 -18.87
CA GLY A 308 -10.96 -0.63 -17.69
C GLY A 308 -11.44 -1.96 -17.11
N PHE A 309 -10.92 -2.30 -15.93
CA PHE A 309 -11.37 -3.45 -15.15
C PHE A 309 -12.85 -3.33 -14.75
N LYS A 310 -13.48 -4.49 -14.51
CA LYS A 310 -14.84 -4.58 -13.96
C LYS A 310 -14.84 -5.38 -12.65
N PRO A 311 -15.69 -5.03 -11.67
CA PRO A 311 -15.72 -5.69 -10.37
C PRO A 311 -16.03 -7.19 -10.41
N ASP A 312 -16.72 -7.65 -11.45
CA ASP A 312 -17.20 -9.01 -11.64
C ASP A 312 -16.26 -9.87 -12.49
N MET A 313 -15.11 -9.35 -12.91
CA MET A 313 -14.13 -10.11 -13.70
C MET A 313 -13.54 -11.27 -12.89
N ASN A 314 -13.58 -12.47 -13.44
CA ASN A 314 -12.84 -13.63 -12.94
C ASN A 314 -11.39 -13.64 -13.49
N PHE A 315 -10.54 -14.55 -12.97
CA PHE A 315 -9.14 -14.63 -13.38
C PHE A 315 -8.91 -14.86 -14.88
N ASN A 316 -9.77 -15.65 -15.54
CA ASN A 316 -9.62 -15.89 -16.98
C ASN A 316 -9.91 -14.61 -17.77
N GLU A 317 -10.93 -13.85 -17.37
CA GLU A 317 -11.28 -12.57 -17.99
C GLU A 317 -10.18 -11.53 -17.76
N ILE A 318 -9.62 -11.47 -16.55
CA ILE A 318 -8.47 -10.62 -16.23
C ILE A 318 -7.28 -10.98 -17.11
N GLU A 319 -6.94 -12.27 -17.24
CA GLU A 319 -5.80 -12.73 -18.05
C GLU A 319 -5.96 -12.34 -19.52
N VAL A 320 -7.13 -12.62 -20.10
CA VAL A 320 -7.45 -12.29 -21.49
C VAL A 320 -7.38 -10.78 -21.71
N TYR A 321 -7.89 -10.00 -20.76
CA TYR A 321 -7.89 -8.55 -20.82
C TYR A 321 -6.46 -7.97 -20.81
N ILE A 322 -5.62 -8.34 -19.82
CA ILE A 322 -4.29 -7.75 -19.67
C ILE A 322 -3.30 -8.22 -20.75
N ARG A 323 -3.56 -9.35 -21.42
CA ARG A 323 -2.65 -9.95 -22.41
C ARG A 323 -2.17 -8.95 -23.46
N ARG A 324 -3.07 -8.14 -24.03
CA ARG A 324 -2.73 -7.12 -25.04
C ARG A 324 -1.86 -6.00 -24.47
N LEU A 325 -2.10 -5.60 -23.23
CA LEU A 325 -1.31 -4.58 -22.54
C LEU A 325 0.12 -5.08 -22.26
N LEU A 326 0.24 -6.35 -21.86
CA LEU A 326 1.52 -7.03 -21.61
C LEU A 326 2.31 -7.27 -22.89
N GLU A 327 1.65 -7.56 -24.01
CA GLU A 327 2.30 -7.66 -25.32
C GLU A 327 2.90 -6.32 -25.75
N ASP A 328 2.17 -5.22 -25.59
CA ASP A 328 2.67 -3.87 -25.90
C ASP A 328 3.89 -3.49 -25.03
N GLU A 329 3.92 -3.89 -23.76
CA GLU A 329 5.06 -3.67 -22.86
C GLU A 329 6.35 -4.38 -23.28
N LYS A 330 6.26 -5.42 -24.11
CA LYS A 330 7.41 -6.14 -24.66
C LYS A 330 7.99 -5.47 -25.91
N THR A 331 7.33 -4.45 -26.46
CA THR A 331 7.69 -3.89 -27.78
C THR A 331 8.89 -2.92 -27.75
N ASN A 332 9.64 -2.81 -26.64
CA ASN A 332 10.78 -1.89 -26.46
C ASN A 332 10.48 -0.41 -26.82
N LYS A 333 9.19 -0.03 -26.87
CA LYS A 333 8.78 1.35 -27.11
C LYS A 333 9.13 2.20 -25.89
N LYS A 334 9.50 3.46 -26.14
CA LYS A 334 9.76 4.45 -25.07
C LYS A 334 8.47 4.92 -24.37
N VAL A 335 7.33 4.80 -25.04
CA VAL A 335 6.00 5.13 -24.51
C VAL A 335 5.05 4.01 -24.89
N LEU A 336 4.26 3.55 -23.92
CA LEU A 336 3.27 2.52 -24.15
C LEU A 336 2.04 3.08 -24.87
N ILE A 337 1.37 2.25 -25.66
CA ILE A 337 0.14 2.67 -26.33
C ILE A 337 -0.94 2.86 -25.26
N ASN A 338 -1.68 3.97 -25.34
CA ASN A 338 -2.87 4.21 -24.54
C ASN A 338 -4.12 3.66 -25.27
N PRO A 339 -4.66 2.48 -24.87
CA PRO A 339 -5.83 1.90 -25.51
C PRO A 339 -7.14 2.59 -25.08
N TYR A 340 -7.06 3.50 -24.11
CA TYR A 340 -8.20 4.10 -23.43
C TYR A 340 -8.69 5.38 -24.08
N LEU A 341 -8.10 5.84 -25.20
CA LEU A 341 -8.63 6.99 -25.93
C LEU A 341 -10.09 6.77 -26.35
N ALA A 342 -10.95 7.76 -26.12
CA ALA A 342 -12.31 7.76 -26.63
C ALA A 342 -12.28 7.82 -28.17
N LYS A 343 -13.20 7.09 -28.82
CA LYS A 343 -13.32 7.09 -30.28
C LYS A 343 -14.19 8.25 -30.75
#